data_AF-A0A3D5H8X9-F1
#
_entry.id   AF-A0A3D5H8X9-F1
#
_cell.length_a   1.000
_cell.length_b   1.000
_cell.length_c   1.000
_cell.angle_alpha   90.00
_cell.angle_beta   90.00
_cell.angle_gamma   90.00
#
_symmetry.space_group_name_H-M   'P 1'
#
loop_
_entity.id
_entity.type
_entity.pdbx_description
1 polymer ?
#
loop_
_entity_poly.entity_id
_entity_poly.type
_entity_poly.pdbx_seq_one_letter_code
_entity_poly.pdbx_strand_id
1 'polypeptide(L)' 'TMVPLPRYSTVAGIPITELLSQATVDRLVKRTRDGGIEIVNYLKTGSAYYAPSSSTVAMVEAIVKDKKRILPCAALVQG' A
#
# COMPACT_ATOMS: atom_id res chain seq x y z
N THR A 1 8.91 -0.38 8.97
CA THR A 1 8.62 1.06 8.81
C THR A 1 8.24 1.32 7.35
N MET A 2 7.48 2.38 7.05
CA MET A 2 6.99 2.67 5.69
C MET A 2 7.80 3.79 5.02
N VAL A 3 8.25 3.57 3.78
CA VAL A 3 8.92 4.56 2.93
C VAL A 3 8.09 4.77 1.66
N PRO A 4 7.14 5.74 1.66
CA PRO A 4 6.31 6.02 0.48
C PRO A 4 7.12 6.77 -0.58
N LEU A 5 6.82 6.51 -1.86
CA LEU A 5 7.50 7.13 -3.01
C LEU A 5 6.48 7.88 -3.89
N PRO A 6 6.02 9.10 -3.52
CA PRO A 6 5.05 9.86 -4.31
C PRO A 6 5.43 10.04 -5.78
N ARG A 7 6.73 10.12 -6.08
CA ARG A 7 7.26 10.22 -7.45
C ARG A 7 6.88 9.03 -8.36
N TYR A 8 6.64 7.85 -7.77
CA TYR A 8 6.25 6.63 -8.49
C TYR A 8 4.77 6.27 -8.32
N SER A 9 4.02 7.12 -7.61
CA SER A 9 2.58 7.01 -7.51
C SER A 9 1.95 7.84 -8.63
N THR A 10 1.11 7.22 -9.46
CA THR A 10 0.54 7.88 -10.66
C THR A 10 -0.97 7.71 -10.75
N VAL A 11 -1.63 8.65 -11.42
CA VAL A 11 -2.98 8.46 -11.97
C VAL A 11 -2.85 8.41 -13.49
N ALA A 12 -3.18 7.27 -14.09
CA ALA A 12 -3.04 7.02 -15.54
C ALA A 12 -1.65 7.39 -16.11
N GLY A 13 -0.58 7.17 -15.33
CA GLY A 13 0.80 7.45 -15.74
C GLY A 13 1.31 8.85 -15.37
N ILE A 14 0.44 9.78 -14.98
CA ILE A 14 0.84 11.13 -14.53
C ILE A 14 1.20 11.08 -13.04
N PRO A 15 2.39 11.54 -12.62
CA PRO A 15 2.77 11.58 -11.21
C PRO A 15 1.78 12.36 -10.35
N ILE A 16 1.44 11.83 -9.17
CA ILE A 16 0.47 12.50 -8.27
C ILE A 16 0.95 13.87 -7.79
N THR A 17 2.27 14.13 -7.83
CA THR A 17 2.87 15.42 -7.48
C THR A 17 2.56 16.52 -8.49
N GLU A 18 2.15 16.17 -9.71
CA GLU A 18 1.66 17.13 -10.72
C GLU A 18 0.15 17.38 -10.61
N LEU A 19 -0.56 16.47 -9.95
CA LEU A 19 -2.02 16.49 -9.86
C LEU A 19 -2.53 17.05 -8.52
N LEU A 20 -1.73 16.95 -7.46
CA LEU A 20 -2.11 17.27 -6.10
C LEU A 20 -1.07 18.21 -5.47
N SER A 21 -1.54 19.09 -4.59
CA SER A 21 -0.65 19.91 -3.77
C SER A 21 0.17 19.03 -2.81
N GLN A 22 1.38 19.49 -2.48
CA GLN A 22 2.26 18.78 -1.53
C GLN A 22 1.56 18.50 -0.20
N ALA A 23 0.82 19.47 0.35
CA ALA A 23 0.05 19.29 1.58
C ALA A 23 -1.00 18.16 1.48
N THR A 24 -1.60 17.97 0.31
CA THR A 24 -2.54 16.87 0.08
C THR A 24 -1.80 15.53 0.02
N VAL A 25 -0.68 15.48 -0.70
CA VAL A 25 0.17 14.27 -0.77
C VAL A 25 0.65 13.85 0.61
N ASP A 26 1.11 14.79 1.43
CA ASP A 26 1.59 14.54 2.79
C ASP A 26 0.49 14.01 3.70
N ARG A 27 -0.72 14.59 3.60
CA ARG A 27 -1.90 14.12 4.34
C ARG A 27 -2.27 12.69 3.94
N LEU A 28 -2.24 12.36 2.65
CA LEU A 28 -2.51 11.01 2.16
C LEU A 28 -1.44 10.02 2.66
N VAL A 29 -0.16 10.38 2.55
CA VAL A 29 0.96 9.58 3.07
C VAL A 29 0.81 9.30 4.56
N LYS A 30 0.46 10.32 5.35
CA LYS A 30 0.25 10.19 6.79
C LYS A 30 -0.91 9.23 7.08
N ARG A 31 -2.04 9.38 6.38
CA ARG A 31 -3.18 8.47 6.53
C ARG A 31 -2.85 7.04 6.12
N THR A 32 -2.08 6.82 5.05
CA THR A 32 -1.64 5.47 4.66
C THR A 32 -0.77 4.83 5.73
N ARG A 33 0.16 5.59 6.34
CA ARG A 33 1.00 5.11 7.45
C ARG A 33 0.15 4.67 8.65
N ASP A 34 -0.89 5.46 8.94
CA ASP A 34 -1.77 5.24 10.08
C ASP A 34 -3.01 4.39 9.72
N GLY A 35 -3.10 3.86 8.49
CA GLY A 35 -4.34 3.26 7.99
C GLY A 35 -4.77 2.01 8.76
N GLY A 36 -3.80 1.22 9.26
CA GLY A 36 -4.10 0.07 10.11
C GLY A 36 -4.75 0.48 11.43
N ILE A 37 -4.19 1.50 12.10
CA ILE A 37 -4.73 2.00 13.37
C ILE A 37 -6.05 2.74 13.17
N GLU A 38 -6.24 3.40 12.02
CA GLU A 38 -7.52 4.00 11.64
C GLU A 38 -8.65 2.97 11.66
N ILE A 39 -8.46 1.79 11.07
CA ILE A 39 -9.48 0.72 11.08
C ILE A 39 -9.69 0.14 12.48
N VAL A 40 -8.62 -0.10 13.24
CA VAL A 40 -8.71 -0.57 14.64
C VAL A 40 -9.55 0.40 15.47
N ASN A 41 -9.36 1.70 15.29
CA ASN A 41 -10.10 2.73 16.02
C ASN A 41 -11.59 2.75 15.68
N TYR A 42 -11.99 2.35 14.48
CA TYR A 42 -13.40 2.22 14.12
C TYR A 42 -14.01 0.91 14.65
N LEU A 43 -13.31 -0.21 14.51
CA LEU A 43 -13.82 -1.53 14.92
C LEU A 43 -13.86 -1.70 16.45
N LYS A 44 -12.99 -1.00 17.19
CA LYS A 44 -12.79 -1.09 18.66
C LYS A 44 -12.27 -2.42 19.16
N THR A 45 -12.73 -3.53 18.58
CA THR A 45 -12.29 -4.89 18.88
C THR A 45 -11.83 -5.54 17.58
N GLY A 46 -10.52 -5.84 17.50
CA GLY A 46 -9.89 -6.40 16.31
C GLY A 46 -9.28 -5.36 15.36
N SER A 47 -8.85 -5.83 14.19
CA SER A 47 -8.11 -5.05 13.18
C SER A 47 -8.64 -5.32 11.77
N ALA A 48 -8.11 -4.60 10.77
CA ALA A 48 -8.49 -4.80 9.38
C ALA A 48 -8.23 -6.25 8.92
N TYR A 49 -9.19 -6.86 8.23
CA TYR A 49 -9.05 -8.23 7.72
C TYR A 49 -9.36 -8.36 6.22
N TYR A 50 -10.32 -7.59 5.67
CA TYR A 50 -10.65 -7.64 4.24
C TYR A 50 -9.47 -7.22 3.34
N ALA A 51 -8.91 -6.03 3.55
CA ALA A 51 -7.80 -5.53 2.73
C ALA A 51 -6.51 -6.38 2.89
N PRO A 52 -6.11 -6.80 4.12
CA PRO A 52 -4.99 -7.73 4.28
C PRO A 52 -5.22 -9.08 3.58
N SER A 53 -6.41 -9.68 3.72
CA SER A 53 -6.71 -10.97 3.09
C SER A 53 -6.65 -10.89 1.56
N SER A 54 -7.25 -9.84 0.97
CA SER A 54 -7.20 -9.62 -0.48
C SER A 54 -5.75 -9.43 -0.99
N SER A 55 -4.92 -8.69 -0.24
CA SER A 55 -3.50 -8.49 -0.58
C SER A 55 -2.71 -9.80 -0.55
N THR A 56 -2.94 -10.64 0.47
CA THR A 56 -2.34 -11.98 0.56
C THR A 56 -2.78 -12.88 -0.59
N VAL A 57 -4.08 -12.88 -0.93
CA VAL A 57 -4.59 -13.67 -2.06
C VAL A 57 -3.95 -13.22 -3.37
N ALA A 58 -3.73 -11.92 -3.57
CA ALA A 58 -3.05 -11.42 -4.77
C ALA A 58 -1.61 -11.95 -4.90
N MET A 59 -0.89 -12.11 -3.79
CA MET A 59 0.45 -12.74 -3.76
C MET A 59 0.37 -14.24 -4.06
N VAL A 60 -0.53 -14.96 -3.37
CA VAL A 60 -0.74 -16.41 -3.56
C VAL A 60 -1.13 -16.71 -5.01
N GLU A 61 -2.04 -15.93 -5.60
CA GLU A 61 -2.46 -16.10 -6.98
C GLU A 61 -1.31 -15.85 -7.96
N ALA A 62 -0.45 -14.86 -7.69
CA ALA A 62 0.71 -14.59 -8.52
C ALA A 62 1.69 -15.78 -8.56
N ILE A 63 1.84 -16.50 -7.45
CA ILE A 63 2.67 -17.70 -7.33
C ILE A 63 2.00 -18.89 -8.02
N VAL A 64 0.76 -19.23 -7.62
CA VAL A 64 0.05 -20.43 -8.08
C VAL A 64 -0.20 -20.41 -9.59
N LYS A 65 -0.48 -19.24 -10.16
CA LYS A 65 -0.75 -19.08 -11.60
C LYS A 65 0.45 -18.56 -12.38
N ASP A 66 1.63 -18.53 -11.77
CA ASP A 66 2.88 -18.03 -12.36
C ASP A 66 2.75 -16.68 -13.10
N LYS A 67 1.98 -15.74 -12.55
CA LYS A 67 1.65 -14.48 -13.25
C LYS A 67 2.83 -13.51 -13.39
N LYS A 68 3.98 -13.80 -12.76
CA LYS A 68 5.17 -12.93 -12.71
C LYS A 68 4.85 -11.46 -12.35
N ARG A 69 3.93 -11.25 -11.41
CA ARG A 69 3.54 -9.89 -10.99
C ARG A 69 4.67 -9.20 -10.22
N ILE A 70 4.86 -7.91 -10.47
CA ILE A 70 5.74 -7.04 -9.67
C ILE A 70 4.91 -6.49 -8.51
N LEU A 71 5.28 -6.86 -7.28
CA LEU A 71 4.60 -6.45 -6.04
C LEU A 71 5.63 -6.05 -4.99
N PRO A 72 5.39 -4.99 -4.21
CA PRO A 72 6.23 -4.69 -3.05
C PRO A 72 5.95 -5.73 -1.95
N CYS A 73 6.96 -6.53 -1.61
CA CYS A 73 6.87 -7.58 -0.60
C CYS A 73 8.08 -7.52 0.33
N ALA A 74 7.93 -8.05 1.55
CA ALA A 74 9.09 -8.34 2.38
C ALA A 74 9.82 -9.54 1.78
N ALA A 75 11.11 -9.35 1.45
CA ALA A 75 11.98 -10.37 0.88
C ALA A 75 13.33 -10.36 1.59
N LEU A 76 13.99 -11.51 1.64
CA LEU A 76 15.36 -11.63 2.14
C LEU A 76 16.30 -11.03 1.09
N VAL A 77 17.12 -10.05 1.48
CA VAL A 77 18.08 -9.39 0.60
C VAL A 77 19.49 -9.82 0.97
N GLN A 78 20.28 -10.20 -0.04
CA GLN A 78 21.70 -10.52 0.05
C GLN A 78 22.43 -9.57 -0.90
N GLY A 79 22.90 -8.45 -0.35
CA GLY A 79 23.48 -7.34 -1.11
C GLY A 79 24.79 -7.68 -1.83
#